data_AF-Q0J5H9-F1
#
_entry.id   AF-Q0J5H9-F1
#
_cell.length_a   1.000
_cell.length_b   1.000
_cell.length_c   1.000
_cell.angle_alpha   90.00
_cell.angle_beta   90.00
_cell.angle_gamma   90.00
#
_symmetry.space_group_name_H-M   'P 1'
#
loop_
_entity.id
_entity.type
_entity.pdbx_description
1 polymer ?
#
loop_
_entity_poly.entity_id
_entity_poly.type
_entity_poly.pdbx_seq_one_letter_code
_entity_poly.pdbx_strand_id
1 'polypeptide(L)'
;MGVREDSRPLGGLDGLYGVQLAGRSMYSDDEAVKTSIIDPLAREPQEGVGTSRRLLIRRLWQQRPPCLRPIHCSLSCDKHPGETIANVVTSIPFIVLGLQTPRKNLNTALYANSLIGVGIASSLYHTSRGRIRKYMRWADYTMIATTTLCLSRALRNEHPKLLMAASTLLLPFQPLVVSAVHTGIMEVSFAKRASMEPELRMAHNLHKMSSLLGGALFIADDAFPETPYLHAAWHLAAALGVGTCNKLLE
;
A
#
# COMPACT_ATOMS: atom_id res chain seq x y z
N MET A 1 -49.89 30.30 36.03
CA MET A 1 -51.07 29.60 36.58
C MET A 1 -52.03 29.40 35.42
N GLY A 2 -52.51 28.23 35.01
CA GLY A 2 -52.40 26.89 35.57
C GLY A 2 -52.53 25.82 34.46
N VAL A 3 -52.08 24.64 34.85
CA VAL A 3 -51.97 23.37 34.11
C VAL A 3 -53.34 22.70 33.94
N ARG A 4 -53.53 21.95 32.85
CA ARG A 4 -54.35 20.73 32.89
C ARG A 4 -53.80 19.67 31.92
N GLU A 5 -53.30 18.59 32.51
CA GLU A 5 -52.95 17.28 31.92
C GLU A 5 -54.24 16.58 31.43
N ASP A 6 -54.27 15.52 30.60
CA ASP A 6 -53.47 14.29 30.54
C ASP A 6 -53.83 13.59 29.20
N SER A 7 -53.01 12.79 28.51
CA SER A 7 -52.87 11.35 28.77
C SER A 7 -51.84 10.74 27.80
N ARG A 8 -50.92 9.91 28.29
CA ARG A 8 -50.09 8.99 27.48
C ARG A 8 -50.82 7.65 27.26
N PRO A 9 -50.37 6.83 26.30
CA PRO A 9 -49.52 5.70 26.72
C PRO A 9 -48.29 5.44 25.83
N LEU A 10 -47.33 4.73 26.44
CA LEU A 10 -46.11 4.17 25.86
C LEU A 10 -46.38 3.08 24.79
N GLY A 11 -45.44 2.93 23.85
CA GLY A 11 -45.01 1.60 23.39
C GLY A 11 -44.61 1.48 21.91
N GLY A 12 -43.41 0.95 21.65
CA GLY A 12 -43.16 0.09 20.49
C GLY A 12 -42.14 0.58 19.45
N LEU A 13 -41.03 -0.15 19.35
CA LEU A 13 -39.99 -0.09 18.31
C LEU A 13 -40.42 -0.85 17.02
N ASP A 14 -39.56 -0.77 15.98
CA ASP A 14 -39.52 -1.49 14.69
C ASP A 14 -40.34 -0.86 13.53
N GLY A 15 -39.90 -0.82 12.28
CA GLY A 15 -38.72 -1.35 11.60
C GLY A 15 -38.91 -1.23 10.06
N LEU A 16 -37.81 -0.96 9.35
CA LEU A 16 -37.45 -1.23 7.94
C LEU A 16 -38.46 -1.26 6.75
N TYR A 17 -37.93 -0.80 5.60
CA TYR A 17 -38.30 -0.97 4.18
C TYR A 17 -39.20 0.11 3.52
N GLY A 18 -38.57 1.05 2.81
CA GLY A 18 -39.21 1.92 1.82
C GLY A 18 -38.47 1.89 0.49
N VAL A 19 -39.07 1.25 -0.53
CA VAL A 19 -38.65 1.28 -1.94
C VAL A 19 -39.55 2.30 -2.66
N GLN A 20 -38.95 3.34 -3.26
CA GLN A 20 -39.67 4.28 -4.12
C GLN A 20 -39.69 3.80 -5.57
N LEU A 21 -40.89 3.65 -6.13
CA LEU A 21 -41.17 3.35 -7.54
C LEU A 21 -41.00 4.61 -8.39
N ALA A 22 -40.32 4.45 -9.54
CA ALA A 22 -40.04 5.50 -10.51
C ALA A 22 -41.31 6.02 -11.21
N GLY A 23 -41.35 7.34 -11.40
CA GLY A 23 -42.43 8.08 -12.04
C GLY A 23 -42.54 7.81 -13.54
N ARG A 24 -43.80 7.75 -13.99
CA ARG A 24 -44.26 7.67 -15.37
C ARG A 24 -44.48 9.09 -15.90
N SER A 25 -43.99 9.39 -17.10
CA SER A 25 -44.38 10.60 -17.87
C SER A 25 -44.87 10.19 -19.25
N MET A 26 -45.98 10.81 -19.67
CA MET A 26 -46.75 10.56 -20.89
C MET A 26 -46.17 11.21 -22.14
N TYR A 27 -46.60 10.65 -23.28
CA TYR A 27 -46.95 11.30 -24.55
C TYR A 27 -45.91 11.27 -25.69
N SER A 28 -46.19 10.42 -26.69
CA SER A 28 -46.23 10.80 -28.11
C SER A 28 -46.90 9.67 -28.90
N ASP A 29 -48.07 9.94 -29.48
CA ASP A 29 -48.62 9.18 -30.60
C ASP A 29 -48.06 9.78 -31.89
N ASP A 30 -47.62 8.94 -32.84
CA ASP A 30 -48.03 9.10 -34.24
C ASP A 30 -47.89 7.79 -35.03
N GLU A 31 -48.76 7.68 -36.02
CA GLU A 31 -49.32 6.46 -36.62
C GLU A 31 -48.50 5.81 -37.75
N ALA A 32 -48.76 4.51 -37.92
CA ALA A 32 -48.98 3.79 -39.18
C ALA A 32 -47.82 3.41 -40.16
N VAL A 33 -47.57 2.09 -40.18
CA VAL A 33 -47.58 1.17 -41.35
C VAL A 33 -46.69 1.52 -42.57
N LYS A 34 -45.64 0.73 -42.83
CA LYS A 34 -45.53 -0.20 -43.99
C LYS A 34 -44.21 -0.98 -44.08
N THR A 35 -44.37 -2.28 -44.32
CA THR A 35 -43.56 -3.20 -45.18
C THR A 35 -42.12 -3.59 -44.82
N SER A 36 -41.98 -4.91 -44.85
CA SER A 36 -40.81 -5.77 -44.82
C SER A 36 -39.83 -5.62 -46.01
N ILE A 37 -38.67 -6.24 -45.77
CA ILE A 37 -37.65 -6.84 -46.67
C ILE A 37 -36.42 -5.96 -47.03
N ILE A 38 -35.24 -6.57 -46.77
CA ILE A 38 -33.92 -6.50 -47.44
C ILE A 38 -32.79 -5.79 -46.65
N ASP A 39 -31.85 -6.61 -46.15
CA ASP A 39 -30.48 -6.25 -45.69
C ASP A 39 -29.64 -5.60 -46.81
N PRO A 40 -28.68 -4.73 -46.47
CA PRO A 40 -27.29 -5.15 -46.70
C PRO A 40 -26.24 -4.61 -45.70
N LEU A 41 -25.47 -5.53 -45.14
CA LEU A 41 -24.01 -5.51 -44.97
C LEU A 41 -23.32 -4.14 -44.68
N ALA A 42 -22.93 -3.90 -43.42
CA ALA A 42 -21.83 -2.98 -43.10
C ALA A 42 -21.03 -3.48 -41.89
N ARG A 43 -19.70 -3.45 -42.06
CA ARG A 43 -18.64 -4.02 -41.21
C ARG A 43 -18.69 -3.55 -39.75
N GLU A 44 -18.57 -4.49 -38.83
CA GLU A 44 -18.20 -4.26 -37.43
C GLU A 44 -16.76 -3.70 -37.32
N PRO A 45 -16.52 -2.60 -36.58
CA PRO A 45 -15.19 -2.26 -36.09
C PRO A 45 -14.87 -3.11 -34.86
N GLN A 46 -13.69 -3.70 -34.87
CA GLN A 46 -13.15 -4.62 -33.88
C GLN A 46 -12.83 -3.91 -32.54
N GLU A 47 -13.83 -3.49 -31.77
CA GLU A 47 -13.66 -2.84 -30.44
C GLU A 47 -13.80 -3.81 -29.23
N GLY A 48 -13.80 -5.12 -29.47
CA GLY A 48 -14.11 -6.11 -28.43
C GLY A 48 -12.95 -6.52 -27.50
N VAL A 49 -11.70 -6.37 -27.92
CA VAL A 49 -10.57 -7.07 -27.25
C VAL A 49 -9.96 -6.23 -26.12
N GLY A 50 -9.81 -4.92 -26.30
CA GLY A 50 -9.21 -4.02 -25.31
C GLY A 50 -10.07 -3.82 -24.07
N THR A 51 -11.39 -3.68 -24.27
CA THR A 51 -12.39 -3.45 -23.22
C THR A 51 -12.59 -4.71 -22.39
N SER A 52 -12.64 -5.88 -23.03
CA SER A 52 -12.76 -7.18 -22.37
C SER A 52 -11.55 -7.48 -21.46
N ARG A 53 -10.32 -7.25 -21.93
CA ARG A 53 -9.10 -7.44 -21.13
C ARG A 53 -9.03 -6.52 -19.91
N ARG A 54 -9.45 -5.26 -20.05
CA ARG A 54 -9.56 -4.30 -18.93
C ARG A 54 -10.59 -4.73 -17.90
N LEU A 55 -11.74 -5.24 -18.35
CA LEU A 55 -12.80 -5.76 -17.48
C LEU A 55 -12.35 -7.04 -16.75
N LEU A 56 -11.59 -7.91 -17.41
CA LEU A 56 -11.04 -9.13 -16.83
C LEU A 56 -10.00 -8.84 -15.74
N ILE A 57 -9.07 -7.91 -16.01
CA ILE A 57 -8.11 -7.43 -15.00
C ILE A 57 -8.83 -6.77 -13.83
N ARG A 58 -9.87 -5.98 -14.09
CA ARG A 58 -10.68 -5.34 -13.04
C ARG A 58 -11.45 -6.36 -12.19
N ARG A 59 -11.97 -7.42 -12.82
CA ARG A 59 -12.71 -8.50 -12.16
C ARG A 59 -11.78 -9.38 -11.33
N LEU A 60 -10.61 -9.75 -11.86
CA LEU A 60 -9.55 -10.46 -11.14
C LEU A 60 -9.03 -9.64 -9.94
N TRP A 61 -8.87 -8.33 -10.12
CA TRP A 61 -8.44 -7.42 -9.05
C TRP A 61 -9.50 -7.26 -7.95
N GLN A 62 -10.79 -7.33 -8.29
CA GLN A 62 -11.87 -7.27 -7.30
C GLN A 62 -12.14 -8.61 -6.60
N GLN A 63 -11.90 -9.74 -7.26
CA GLN A 63 -12.05 -11.09 -6.70
C GLN A 63 -10.80 -11.60 -5.95
N ARG A 64 -9.88 -10.71 -5.62
CA ARG A 64 -8.61 -11.09 -5.01
C ARG A 64 -8.82 -11.74 -3.62
N PRO A 65 -8.10 -12.83 -3.29
CA PRO A 65 -8.19 -13.48 -1.98
C PRO A 65 -7.97 -12.52 -0.80
N PRO A 66 -8.49 -12.82 0.40
CA PRO A 66 -8.44 -11.93 1.57
C PRO A 66 -7.03 -11.43 1.91
N CYS A 67 -6.00 -12.23 1.63
CA CYS A 67 -4.59 -11.88 1.83
C CYS A 67 -4.03 -10.87 0.82
N LEU A 68 -4.75 -10.59 -0.28
CA LEU A 68 -4.43 -9.58 -1.29
C LEU A 68 -5.20 -8.28 -1.08
N ARG A 69 -6.05 -8.21 -0.06
CA ARG A 69 -6.75 -6.96 0.25
C ARG A 69 -5.69 -5.94 0.64
N PRO A 70 -5.70 -4.74 0.05
CA PRO A 70 -4.87 -3.64 0.51
C PRO A 70 -5.20 -3.47 1.97
N ILE A 71 -4.15 -3.37 2.76
CA ILE A 71 -4.28 -3.10 4.17
C ILE A 71 -5.15 -1.86 4.30
N HIS A 72 -6.16 -1.93 5.17
CA HIS A 72 -7.02 -0.80 5.49
C HIS A 72 -6.26 0.24 6.32
N CYS A 73 -4.97 0.43 6.07
CA CYS A 73 -4.24 1.58 6.55
C CYS A 73 -4.88 2.80 5.88
N SER A 74 -5.61 3.57 6.67
CA SER A 74 -6.25 4.84 6.34
C SER A 74 -6.33 5.18 4.83
N LEU A 75 -7.55 5.11 4.29
CA LEU A 75 -7.90 5.80 3.02
C LEU A 75 -7.71 7.32 3.13
N SER A 76 -7.37 7.84 4.31
CA SER A 76 -7.06 9.23 4.57
C SER A 76 -5.92 9.66 3.66
N CYS A 77 -6.30 10.47 2.69
CA CYS A 77 -5.44 11.20 1.80
C CYS A 77 -4.46 12.03 2.63
N ASP A 78 -3.29 12.37 2.07
CA ASP A 78 -2.52 13.51 2.59
C ASP A 78 -3.50 14.69 2.63
N LYS A 79 -3.78 15.18 3.84
CA LYS A 79 -4.94 16.03 4.13
C LYS A 79 -4.77 17.42 3.53
N HIS A 80 -3.54 17.88 3.49
CA HIS A 80 -3.15 19.19 2.99
C HIS A 80 -1.79 19.13 2.27
N PRO A 81 -1.48 20.11 1.41
CA PRO A 81 -0.24 20.12 0.62
C PRO A 81 1.04 20.01 1.46
N GLY A 82 1.04 20.56 2.68
CA GLY A 82 2.19 20.48 3.60
C GLY A 82 2.55 19.04 4.00
N GLU A 83 1.54 18.17 4.17
CA GLU A 83 1.76 16.75 4.47
C GLU A 83 2.31 15.99 3.27
N THR A 84 1.83 16.29 2.05
CA THR A 84 2.41 15.73 0.83
C THR A 84 3.87 16.15 0.69
N ILE A 85 4.19 17.43 0.89
CA ILE A 85 5.57 17.91 0.84
C ILE A 85 6.42 17.20 1.90
N ALA A 86 5.96 17.14 3.14
CA ALA A 86 6.67 16.48 4.22
C ALA A 86 6.94 15.01 3.88
N ASN A 87 5.93 14.24 3.47
CA ASN A 87 6.09 12.84 3.12
C ASN A 87 7.09 12.63 1.97
N VAL A 88 7.03 13.45 0.91
CA VAL A 88 7.99 13.37 -0.21
C VAL A 88 9.41 13.70 0.25
N VAL A 89 9.58 14.77 1.03
CA VAL A 89 10.89 15.17 1.57
C VAL A 89 11.47 14.07 2.46
N THR A 90 10.64 13.45 3.31
CA THR A 90 11.09 12.36 4.18
C THR A 90 11.30 11.03 3.45
N SER A 91 10.90 10.90 2.18
CA SER A 91 11.26 9.77 1.31
C SER A 91 12.64 9.92 0.65
N ILE A 92 13.18 11.13 0.52
CA ILE A 92 14.50 11.41 -0.09
C ILE A 92 15.65 10.67 0.61
N PRO A 93 15.70 10.57 1.96
CA PRO A 93 16.72 9.80 2.65
C PRO A 93 16.90 8.37 2.13
N PHE A 94 15.84 7.66 1.72
CA PHE A 94 15.98 6.32 1.15
C PHE A 94 16.77 6.32 -0.17
N ILE A 95 16.59 7.34 -1.01
CA ILE A 95 17.38 7.50 -2.24
C ILE A 95 18.85 7.72 -1.90
N VAL A 96 19.13 8.65 -0.98
CA VAL A 96 20.50 8.97 -0.55
C VAL A 96 21.17 7.74 0.07
N LEU A 97 20.47 7.02 0.94
CA LEU A 97 20.98 5.80 1.56
C LEU A 97 21.29 4.74 0.51
N GLY A 98 20.40 4.53 -0.46
CA GLY A 98 20.65 3.58 -1.55
C GLY A 98 21.83 3.99 -2.45
N LEU A 99 22.06 5.29 -2.67
CA LEU A 99 23.26 5.78 -3.35
C LEU A 99 24.53 5.50 -2.53
N GLN A 100 24.48 5.65 -1.21
CA GLN A 100 25.61 5.44 -0.30
C GLN A 100 25.87 3.96 0.03
N THR A 101 24.92 3.06 -0.20
CA THR A 101 25.08 1.62 0.07
C THR A 101 26.26 1.02 -0.72
N PRO A 102 27.14 0.22 -0.08
CA PRO A 102 28.22 -0.50 -0.77
C PRO A 102 27.71 -1.42 -1.88
N ARG A 103 28.34 -1.40 -3.06
CA ARG A 103 27.96 -2.21 -4.24
C ARG A 103 29.03 -3.25 -4.59
N LYS A 104 29.42 -4.07 -3.61
CA LYS A 104 30.52 -5.03 -3.74
C LYS A 104 30.18 -6.22 -4.65
N ASN A 105 28.90 -6.56 -4.79
CA ASN A 105 28.41 -7.69 -5.58
C ASN A 105 26.96 -7.46 -6.06
N LEU A 106 26.42 -8.39 -6.86
CA LEU A 106 25.06 -8.28 -7.38
C LEU A 106 24.00 -8.16 -6.28
N ASN A 107 24.09 -8.91 -5.18
CA ASN A 107 23.08 -8.88 -4.12
C ASN A 107 23.05 -7.51 -3.40
N THR A 108 24.22 -6.97 -3.08
CA THR A 108 24.36 -5.63 -2.49
C THR A 108 23.96 -4.52 -3.46
N ALA A 109 24.23 -4.68 -4.76
CA ALA A 109 23.75 -3.77 -5.79
C ALA A 109 22.21 -3.80 -5.94
N LEU A 110 21.61 -4.99 -5.92
CA LEU A 110 20.14 -5.14 -5.93
C LEU A 110 19.50 -4.49 -4.71
N TYR A 111 20.07 -4.69 -3.52
CA TYR A 111 19.63 -4.00 -2.31
C TYR A 111 19.72 -2.48 -2.45
N ALA A 112 20.89 -1.95 -2.83
CA ALA A 112 21.10 -0.51 -3.04
C ALA A 112 20.08 0.10 -4.02
N ASN A 113 19.84 -0.57 -5.16
CA ASN A 113 18.89 -0.11 -6.17
C ASN A 113 17.43 -0.23 -5.70
N SER A 114 17.09 -1.30 -4.97
CA SER A 114 15.75 -1.43 -4.40
C SER A 114 15.45 -0.34 -3.37
N LEU A 115 16.44 0.08 -2.58
CA LEU A 115 16.31 1.15 -1.60
C LEU A 115 16.09 2.53 -2.27
N ILE A 116 16.76 2.80 -3.39
CA ILE A 116 16.45 3.96 -4.25
C ILE A 116 15.00 3.86 -4.74
N GLY A 117 14.58 2.69 -5.17
CA GLY A 117 13.22 2.44 -5.65
C GLY A 117 12.16 2.63 -4.57
N VAL A 118 12.44 2.40 -3.29
CA VAL A 118 11.54 2.77 -2.17
C VAL A 118 11.31 4.27 -2.14
N GLY A 119 12.37 5.07 -2.17
CA GLY A 119 12.23 6.53 -2.16
C GLY A 119 11.44 7.06 -3.36
N ILE A 120 11.66 6.47 -4.55
CA ILE A 120 10.91 6.81 -5.77
C ILE A 120 9.43 6.39 -5.65
N ALA A 121 9.16 5.13 -5.25
CA ALA A 121 7.80 4.61 -5.16
C ALA A 121 6.97 5.34 -4.10
N SER A 122 7.57 5.63 -2.93
CA SER A 122 6.95 6.43 -1.87
C SER A 122 6.64 7.85 -2.36
N SER A 123 7.57 8.51 -3.06
CA SER A 123 7.34 9.84 -3.64
C SER A 123 6.19 9.84 -4.67
N LEU A 124 6.14 8.82 -5.55
CA LEU A 124 5.04 8.65 -6.50
C LEU A 124 3.71 8.39 -5.79
N TYR A 125 3.71 7.62 -4.71
CA TYR A 125 2.52 7.38 -3.90
C TYR A 125 1.97 8.69 -3.31
N HIS A 126 2.79 9.47 -2.61
CA HIS A 126 2.34 10.70 -1.97
C HIS A 126 1.93 11.80 -2.96
N THR A 127 2.61 11.89 -4.11
CA THR A 127 2.22 12.82 -5.18
C THR A 127 0.98 12.38 -5.97
N SER A 128 0.66 11.08 -5.96
CA SER A 128 -0.49 10.56 -6.69
C SER A 128 -1.84 10.89 -6.04
N ARG A 129 -2.87 11.05 -6.88
CA ARG A 129 -4.26 11.35 -6.50
C ARG A 129 -5.25 10.40 -7.18
N GLY A 130 -6.48 10.33 -6.69
CA GLY A 130 -7.56 9.56 -7.32
C GLY A 130 -7.28 8.05 -7.40
N ARG A 131 -7.67 7.42 -8.52
CA ARG A 131 -7.61 5.95 -8.68
C ARG A 131 -6.19 5.40 -8.78
N ILE A 132 -5.24 6.16 -9.34
CA ILE A 132 -3.85 5.72 -9.53
C ILE A 132 -3.12 5.54 -8.19
N ARG A 133 -3.52 6.29 -7.15
CA ARG A 133 -2.94 6.20 -5.80
C ARG A 133 -3.02 4.81 -5.19
N LYS A 134 -4.07 4.05 -5.48
CA LYS A 134 -4.20 2.66 -5.01
C LYS A 134 -3.10 1.75 -5.55
N TYR A 135 -2.70 1.97 -6.81
CA TYR A 135 -1.63 1.23 -7.45
C TYR A 135 -0.26 1.72 -6.99
N MET A 136 -0.08 3.03 -6.81
CA MET A 136 1.17 3.59 -6.29
C MET A 136 1.41 3.18 -4.83
N ARG A 137 0.36 3.09 -4.01
CA ARG A 137 0.46 2.54 -2.64
C ARG A 137 0.86 1.07 -2.63
N TRP A 138 0.30 0.28 -3.54
CA TRP A 138 0.71 -1.11 -3.71
C TRP A 138 2.18 -1.19 -4.14
N ALA A 139 2.59 -0.38 -5.11
CA ALA A 139 3.98 -0.33 -5.57
C ALA A 139 4.94 0.06 -4.45
N ASP A 140 4.58 1.04 -3.63
CA ASP A 140 5.37 1.48 -2.47
C ASP A 140 5.58 0.34 -1.46
N TYR A 141 4.50 -0.30 -0.99
CA TYR A 141 4.62 -1.46 -0.09
C TYR A 141 5.39 -2.62 -0.72
N THR A 142 5.18 -2.90 -2.00
CA THR A 142 5.93 -3.93 -2.71
C THR A 142 7.41 -3.58 -2.82
N MET A 143 7.79 -2.31 -2.98
CA MET A 143 9.18 -1.88 -2.99
C MET A 143 9.84 -1.95 -1.62
N ILE A 144 9.12 -1.63 -0.53
CA ILE A 144 9.58 -1.86 0.84
C ILE A 144 9.86 -3.35 1.06
N ALA A 145 8.92 -4.21 0.67
CA ALA A 145 9.07 -5.67 0.76
C ALA A 145 10.22 -6.20 -0.10
N THR A 146 10.37 -5.68 -1.31
CA THR A 146 11.47 -6.03 -2.21
C THR A 146 12.82 -5.65 -1.58
N THR A 147 12.90 -4.47 -0.97
CA THR A 147 14.14 -3.98 -0.35
C THR A 147 14.54 -4.80 0.87
N THR A 148 13.59 -5.14 1.74
CA THR A 148 13.86 -6.03 2.89
C THR A 148 14.30 -7.43 2.44
N LEU A 149 13.67 -7.97 1.39
CA LEU A 149 14.06 -9.22 0.75
C LEU A 149 15.49 -9.14 0.18
N CYS A 150 15.82 -8.09 -0.58
CA CYS A 150 17.16 -7.87 -1.11
C CYS A 150 18.22 -7.70 -0.02
N LEU A 151 17.90 -6.99 1.06
CA LEU A 151 18.79 -6.83 2.21
C LEU A 151 19.11 -8.18 2.86
N SER A 152 18.10 -8.98 3.19
CA SER A 152 18.32 -10.31 3.78
C SER A 152 19.16 -11.23 2.88
N ARG A 153 18.99 -11.13 1.55
CA ARG A 153 19.81 -11.84 0.57
C ARG A 153 21.25 -11.34 0.54
N ALA A 154 21.46 -10.03 0.68
CA ALA A 154 22.79 -9.43 0.73
C ALA A 154 23.55 -9.79 2.02
N LEU A 155 22.83 -9.98 3.12
CA LEU A 155 23.41 -10.28 4.44
C LEU A 155 23.83 -11.73 4.65
N ARG A 156 23.40 -12.69 3.82
CA ARG A 156 23.62 -14.12 4.10
C ARG A 156 23.97 -14.99 2.90
N ASN A 157 24.85 -15.94 3.18
CA ASN A 157 25.13 -17.13 2.36
C ASN A 157 24.19 -18.32 2.67
N GLU A 158 23.40 -18.30 3.75
CA GLU A 158 22.72 -19.49 4.31
C GLU A 158 21.18 -19.47 4.25
N HIS A 159 20.54 -18.65 3.41
CA HIS A 159 19.08 -18.76 3.25
C HIS A 159 18.72 -19.92 2.31
N PRO A 160 17.71 -20.75 2.66
CA PRO A 160 17.24 -21.75 1.72
C PRO A 160 16.73 -21.02 0.49
N LYS A 161 17.26 -21.36 -0.69
CA LYS A 161 16.84 -20.77 -1.98
C LYS A 161 15.32 -20.80 -2.15
N LEU A 162 14.66 -21.78 -1.53
CA LEU A 162 13.21 -21.92 -1.44
C LEU A 162 12.54 -20.74 -0.74
N LEU A 163 13.05 -20.25 0.40
CA LEU A 163 12.47 -19.10 1.10
C LEU A 163 12.54 -17.84 0.24
N MET A 164 13.67 -17.63 -0.44
CA MET A 164 13.85 -16.51 -1.36
C MET A 164 12.87 -16.61 -2.54
N ALA A 165 12.74 -17.80 -3.13
CA ALA A 165 11.82 -18.04 -4.23
C ALA A 165 10.36 -17.85 -3.80
N ALA A 166 9.95 -18.46 -2.68
CA ALA A 166 8.61 -18.35 -2.12
C ALA A 166 8.26 -16.88 -1.80
N SER A 167 9.18 -16.15 -1.17
CA SER A 167 8.97 -14.75 -0.84
C SER A 167 8.90 -13.87 -2.09
N THR A 168 9.71 -14.17 -3.12
CA THR A 168 9.63 -13.48 -4.42
C THR A 168 8.27 -13.72 -5.09
N LEU A 169 7.74 -14.94 -5.02
CA LEU A 169 6.40 -15.27 -5.54
C LEU A 169 5.29 -14.59 -4.74
N LEU A 170 5.48 -14.39 -3.43
CA LEU A 170 4.52 -13.74 -2.54
C LEU A 170 4.60 -12.20 -2.58
N LEU A 171 5.68 -11.58 -3.05
CA LEU A 171 5.86 -10.13 -3.09
C LEU A 171 4.67 -9.34 -3.68
N PRO A 172 4.10 -9.69 -4.86
CA PRO A 172 2.99 -8.92 -5.42
C PRO A 172 1.68 -9.09 -4.64
N PHE A 173 1.64 -10.09 -3.75
CA PHE A 173 0.44 -10.58 -3.11
C PHE A 173 0.35 -10.20 -1.63
N GLN A 174 1.44 -10.41 -0.89
CA GLN A 174 1.53 -10.21 0.56
C GLN A 174 2.82 -9.47 0.95
N PRO A 175 3.01 -8.22 0.48
CA PRO A 175 4.23 -7.47 0.73
C PRO A 175 4.54 -7.28 2.22
N LEU A 176 3.53 -7.14 3.10
CA LEU A 176 3.76 -7.02 4.54
C LEU A 176 4.29 -8.31 5.18
N VAL A 177 3.76 -9.47 4.80
CA VAL A 177 4.22 -10.75 5.34
C VAL A 177 5.67 -10.97 4.93
N VAL A 178 5.99 -10.73 3.65
CA VAL A 178 7.36 -10.78 3.14
C VAL A 178 8.27 -9.82 3.91
N SER A 179 7.83 -8.57 4.09
CA SER A 179 8.60 -7.57 4.86
C SER A 179 8.84 -8.01 6.30
N ALA A 180 7.82 -8.52 7.00
CA ALA A 180 7.93 -8.95 8.39
C ALA A 180 8.91 -10.12 8.54
N VAL A 181 8.81 -11.12 7.67
CA VAL A 181 9.72 -12.29 7.67
C VAL A 181 11.16 -11.85 7.43
N HIS A 182 11.40 -11.06 6.38
CA HIS A 182 12.76 -10.66 6.01
C HIS A 182 13.37 -9.63 6.96
N THR A 183 12.56 -8.76 7.56
CA THR A 183 13.00 -7.87 8.65
C THR A 183 13.37 -8.67 9.89
N GLY A 184 12.56 -9.66 10.30
CA GLY A 184 12.90 -10.52 11.44
C GLY A 184 14.20 -11.30 11.23
N ILE A 185 14.43 -11.80 10.01
CA ILE A 185 15.68 -12.45 9.61
C ILE A 185 16.87 -11.48 9.70
N MET A 186 16.69 -10.25 9.20
CA MET A 186 17.72 -9.22 9.23
C MET A 186 18.05 -8.84 10.68
N GLU A 187 17.05 -8.64 11.54
CA GLU A 187 17.24 -8.31 12.96
C GLU A 187 18.02 -9.40 13.71
N VAL A 188 17.67 -10.68 13.51
CA VAL A 188 18.43 -11.81 14.09
C VAL A 188 19.88 -11.80 13.60
N SER A 189 20.10 -11.46 12.33
CA SER A 189 21.44 -11.38 11.74
C SER A 189 22.23 -10.21 12.32
N PHE A 190 21.59 -9.04 12.49
CA PHE A 190 22.18 -7.86 13.10
C PHE A 190 22.55 -8.14 14.56
N ALA A 191 21.61 -8.65 15.36
CA ALA A 191 21.85 -8.97 16.77
C ALA A 191 22.98 -10.00 16.95
N LYS A 192 23.03 -11.03 16.09
CA LYS A 192 24.12 -12.02 16.10
C LYS A 192 25.48 -11.37 15.78
N ARG A 193 25.55 -10.48 14.80
CA ARG A 193 26.82 -9.80 14.45
C ARG A 193 27.22 -8.78 15.51
N ALA A 194 26.28 -7.99 16.05
CA ALA A 194 26.56 -7.01 17.09
C ALA A 194 27.03 -7.64 18.42
N SER A 195 26.69 -8.90 18.69
CA SER A 195 27.24 -9.62 19.85
C SER A 195 28.68 -10.07 19.64
N MET A 196 29.07 -10.37 18.40
CA MET A 196 30.43 -10.80 18.02
C MET A 196 31.37 -9.63 17.70
N GLU A 197 30.85 -8.57 17.10
CA GLU A 197 31.58 -7.41 16.58
C GLU A 197 31.20 -6.15 17.41
N PRO A 198 32.04 -5.70 18.36
CA PRO A 198 31.72 -4.56 19.23
C PRO A 198 31.42 -3.25 18.48
N GLU A 199 32.04 -3.06 17.31
CA GLU A 199 31.86 -1.89 16.45
C GLU A 199 30.41 -1.74 15.94
N LEU A 200 29.68 -2.85 15.81
CA LEU A 200 28.29 -2.85 15.35
C LEU A 200 27.26 -2.56 16.44
N ARG A 201 27.66 -2.54 17.72
CA ARG A 201 26.71 -2.39 18.85
C ARG A 201 25.98 -1.05 18.83
N MET A 202 26.69 0.04 18.52
CA MET A 202 26.06 1.35 18.43
C MET A 202 25.06 1.41 17.27
N ALA A 203 25.45 0.85 16.12
CA ALA A 203 24.57 0.75 14.96
C ALA A 203 23.33 -0.10 15.26
N HIS A 204 23.49 -1.22 15.98
CA HIS A 204 22.37 -2.08 16.39
C HIS A 204 21.45 -1.41 17.41
N ASN A 205 21.98 -0.68 18.39
CA ASN A 205 21.17 0.09 19.34
C ASN A 205 20.35 1.17 18.63
N LEU A 206 20.98 1.92 17.72
CA LEU A 206 20.28 2.92 16.92
C LEU A 206 19.22 2.25 16.03
N HIS A 207 19.53 1.11 15.42
CA HIS A 207 18.58 0.30 14.65
C HIS A 207 17.36 -0.07 15.50
N LYS A 208 17.56 -0.63 16.69
CA LYS A 208 16.46 -1.03 17.58
C LYS A 208 15.58 0.14 17.97
N MET A 209 16.17 1.26 18.39
CA MET A 209 15.41 2.43 18.80
C MET A 209 14.59 3.02 17.65
N SER A 210 15.21 3.13 16.47
CA SER A 210 14.53 3.63 15.27
C SER A 210 13.46 2.67 14.74
N SER A 211 13.69 1.35 14.80
CA SER A 211 12.70 0.32 14.45
C SER A 211 11.52 0.28 15.44
N LEU A 212 11.76 0.43 16.75
CA LEU A 212 10.69 0.54 17.75
C LEU A 212 9.86 1.81 17.54
N LEU A 213 10.52 2.96 17.37
CA LEU A 213 9.85 4.23 17.09
C LEU A 213 9.07 4.16 15.77
N GLY A 214 9.67 3.62 14.72
CA GLY A 214 9.03 3.42 13.41
C GLY A 214 7.81 2.51 13.52
N GLY A 215 7.91 1.39 14.23
CA GLY A 215 6.77 0.50 14.48
C GLY A 215 5.63 1.19 15.24
N ALA A 216 5.97 1.97 16.29
CA ALA A 216 4.99 2.74 17.04
C ALA A 216 4.30 3.81 16.17
N LEU A 217 5.07 4.55 15.36
CA LEU A 217 4.54 5.56 14.44
C LEU A 217 3.68 4.94 13.34
N PHE A 218 4.05 3.77 12.81
CA PHE A 218 3.25 3.03 11.83
C PHE A 218 1.88 2.61 12.40
N ILE A 219 1.87 2.11 13.64
CA ILE A 219 0.61 1.76 14.33
C ILE A 219 -0.20 3.03 14.63
N ALA A 220 0.46 4.11 15.06
CA ALA A 220 -0.21 5.37 15.36
C ALA A 220 -0.83 6.03 14.12
N ASP A 221 -0.18 5.93 12.95
CA ASP A 221 -0.70 6.44 11.66
C ASP A 221 -2.02 5.75 11.27
N ASP A 222 -2.18 4.47 11.64
CA ASP A 222 -3.41 3.71 11.44
C ASP A 222 -4.48 4.00 12.51
N ALA A 223 -4.08 4.05 13.78
CA ALA A 223 -4.98 4.27 14.91
C ALA A 223 -5.49 5.72 15.02
N PHE A 224 -4.68 6.69 14.58
CA PHE A 224 -4.97 8.12 14.67
C PHE A 224 -4.81 8.80 13.30
N PRO A 225 -5.64 8.44 12.30
CA PRO A 225 -5.52 8.95 10.94
C PRO A 225 -5.77 10.47 10.84
N GLU A 226 -6.27 11.07 11.92
CA GLU A 226 -6.51 12.50 11.98
C GLU A 226 -5.26 13.33 12.34
N THR A 227 -4.22 12.70 12.88
CA THR A 227 -2.99 13.36 13.30
C THR A 227 -2.06 13.55 12.09
N PRO A 228 -1.76 14.78 11.67
CA PRO A 228 -0.91 15.01 10.50
C PRO A 228 0.55 14.63 10.79
N TYR A 229 1.30 14.33 9.73
CA TYR A 229 2.76 14.11 9.76
C TYR A 229 3.24 12.84 10.50
N LEU A 230 2.36 11.99 11.03
CA LEU A 230 2.76 10.69 11.61
C LEU A 230 3.49 9.81 10.59
N HIS A 231 2.96 9.74 9.37
CA HIS A 231 3.59 9.04 8.25
C HIS A 231 4.97 9.59 7.90
N ALA A 232 5.14 10.92 7.89
CA ALA A 232 6.42 11.56 7.61
C ALA A 232 7.45 11.26 8.72
N ALA A 233 7.01 11.24 9.98
CA ALA A 233 7.85 10.84 11.11
C ALA A 233 8.24 9.36 11.01
N TRP A 234 7.32 8.48 10.58
CA TRP A 234 7.59 7.08 10.32
C TRP A 234 8.68 6.90 9.24
N HIS A 235 8.60 7.65 8.12
CA HIS A 235 9.65 7.65 7.10
C HIS A 235 11.03 7.98 7.68
N LEU A 236 11.14 9.01 8.52
CA LEU A 236 12.41 9.41 9.13
C LEU A 236 12.96 8.34 10.07
N ALA A 237 12.12 7.78 10.94
CA ALA A 237 12.52 6.69 11.83
C ALA A 237 12.98 5.47 11.03
N ALA A 238 12.23 5.07 9.99
CA ALA A 238 12.58 3.97 9.12
C ALA A 238 13.89 4.24 8.35
N ALA A 239 14.12 5.44 7.84
CA ALA A 239 15.35 5.81 7.15
C ALA A 239 16.57 5.72 8.08
N LEU A 240 16.46 6.19 9.32
CA LEU A 240 17.52 6.03 10.33
C LEU A 240 17.83 4.55 10.58
N GLY A 241 16.79 3.73 10.78
CA GLY A 241 16.94 2.29 11.00
C GLY A 241 17.59 1.59 9.82
N VAL A 242 17.13 1.85 8.60
CA VAL A 242 17.71 1.27 7.38
C VAL A 242 19.14 1.75 7.15
N GLY A 243 19.46 3.00 7.47
CA GLY A 243 20.82 3.54 7.34
C GLY A 243 21.84 2.76 8.17
N THR A 244 21.45 2.26 9.35
CA THR A 244 22.33 1.39 10.15
C THR A 244 22.57 0.02 9.49
N CYS A 245 21.66 -0.47 8.65
CA CYS A 245 21.84 -1.75 7.95
C CYS A 245 22.95 -1.71 6.89
N ASN A 246 23.28 -0.53 6.34
CA ASN A 246 24.42 -0.39 5.44
C ASN A 246 25.73 -0.80 6.11
N LYS A 247 25.87 -0.59 7.43
CA LYS A 247 27.04 -1.04 8.21
C LYS A 247 27.20 -2.55 8.25
N LEU A 248 26.12 -3.30 8.06
CA LEU A 248 26.21 -4.76 7.93
C LEU A 248 26.75 -5.21 6.58
N LEU A 249 26.85 -4.32 5.59
CA LEU A 249 27.35 -4.64 4.24
C LEU A 249 28.81 -4.19 4.02
N GLU A 250 29.35 -3.44 4.99
CA GLU A 250 30.77 -3.12 5.10
C GLU A 250 31.58 -4.35 5.53
#